data_AF-A0A379UXM9-F1
#
_entry.id   AF-A0A379UXM9-F1
#
_cell.length_a   1.000
_cell.length_b   1.000
_cell.length_c   1.000
_cell.angle_alpha   90.00
_cell.angle_beta   90.00
_cell.angle_gamma   90.00
#
_symmetry.space_group_name_H-M   'P 1'
#
loop_
_entity.id
_entity.type
_entity.pdbx_description
1 polymer ?
#
loop_
_entity_poly.entity_id
_entity_poly.type
_entity_poly.pdbx_seq_one_letter_code
_entity_poly.pdbx_strand_id
1 'polypeptide(L)'
;MIIRFVLGVAEGAVYPAILALIGHWFPNEERARAIAYFQMNLAVASIITGPLSGWLIETYGWREMFIIEGLLSLGLLFVWLPLVSDHPHQAKWLDPKERAWIEQKLLADRALSIGGEQSSIRGVLKASTCGSLSVSISSYRSASMASRYGCQI
;
A
#
# COMPACT_ATOMS: atom_id res chain seq x y z
N MET A 1 -23.83 10.13 6.99
CA MET A 1 -23.83 8.92 6.12
C MET A 1 -23.10 9.15 4.80
N ILE A 2 -23.40 10.22 4.06
CA ILE A 2 -22.73 10.52 2.78
C ILE A 2 -21.20 10.62 2.91
N ILE A 3 -20.69 11.32 3.94
CA ILE A 3 -19.23 11.47 4.13
C ILE A 3 -18.50 10.13 4.34
N ARG A 4 -19.15 9.16 4.99
CA ARG A 4 -18.61 7.82 5.20
C ARG A 4 -18.63 6.99 3.92
N PHE A 5 -19.66 7.17 3.09
CA PHE A 5 -19.74 6.53 1.79
C PHE A 5 -18.62 7.02 0.86
N VAL A 6 -18.43 8.35 0.77
CA VAL A 6 -17.36 8.95 -0.05
C VAL A 6 -15.98 8.49 0.43
N LEU A 7 -15.76 8.45 1.75
CA LEU A 7 -14.50 7.94 2.32
C LEU A 7 -14.24 6.49 1.91
N GLY A 8 -15.26 5.62 2.00
CA GLY A 8 -15.13 4.21 1.61
C GLY A 8 -14.80 4.02 0.12
N VAL A 9 -15.41 4.83 -0.76
CA VAL A 9 -15.10 4.81 -2.19
C VAL A 9 -13.67 5.31 -2.44
N ALA A 10 -13.25 6.37 -1.75
CA ALA A 10 -11.90 6.92 -1.88
C ALA A 10 -10.83 5.92 -1.43
N GLU A 11 -10.98 5.32 -0.26
CA GLU A 11 -10.02 4.34 0.31
C GLU A 11 -9.94 3.07 -0.54
N GLY A 12 -11.04 2.62 -1.13
CA GLY A 12 -11.08 1.39 -1.94
C GLY A 12 -10.18 1.44 -3.20
N ALA A 13 -9.98 2.62 -3.78
CA ALA A 13 -9.14 2.80 -4.97
C ALA A 13 -7.64 2.95 -4.65
N VAL A 14 -7.29 3.22 -3.39
CA VAL A 14 -5.90 3.52 -2.99
C VAL A 14 -4.98 2.34 -3.24
N TYR A 15 -5.37 1.15 -2.79
CA TYR A 15 -4.54 -0.04 -2.90
C TYR A 15 -4.23 -0.45 -4.36
N PRO A 16 -5.22 -0.57 -5.28
CA PRO A 16 -4.93 -0.89 -6.68
C PRO A 16 -4.11 0.21 -7.38
N ALA A 17 -4.30 1.49 -7.04
CA ALA A 17 -3.49 2.58 -7.59
C ALA A 17 -2.00 2.43 -7.21
N ILE A 18 -1.72 2.08 -5.94
CA ILE A 18 -0.36 1.86 -5.45
C ILE A 18 0.29 0.65 -6.12
N LEU A 19 -0.45 -0.45 -6.27
CA LEU A 19 0.04 -1.64 -6.97
C LEU A 19 0.38 -1.35 -8.43
N ALA A 20 -0.44 -0.55 -9.12
CA ALA A 20 -0.16 -0.10 -10.49
C ALA A 20 1.11 0.75 -10.54
N LEU A 21 1.29 1.69 -9.60
CA LEU A 21 2.49 2.54 -9.53
C LEU A 21 3.76 1.71 -9.29
N ILE A 22 3.73 0.79 -8.32
CA ILE A 22 4.85 -0.13 -8.06
C ILE A 22 5.12 -0.99 -9.30
N GLY A 23 4.07 -1.42 -9.99
CA GLY A 23 4.18 -2.23 -11.19
C GLY A 23 4.84 -1.53 -12.38
N HIS A 24 4.71 -0.21 -12.49
CA HIS A 24 5.38 0.60 -13.50
C HIS A 24 6.85 0.91 -13.17
N TRP A 25 7.23 0.83 -11.90
CA TRP A 25 8.55 1.24 -11.42
C TRP A 25 9.50 0.09 -11.10
N PHE A 26 8.98 -1.08 -10.73
CA PHE A 26 9.79 -2.22 -10.28
C PHE A 26 9.56 -3.49 -11.12
N PRO A 27 10.64 -4.22 -11.47
CA PRO A 27 10.54 -5.53 -12.13
C PRO A 27 9.92 -6.59 -11.20
N ASN A 28 9.37 -7.65 -11.77
CA ASN A 28 8.63 -8.71 -11.06
C ASN A 28 9.39 -9.30 -9.86
N GLU A 29 10.71 -9.50 -9.98
CA GLU A 29 11.56 -10.05 -8.91
C GLU A 29 11.61 -9.17 -7.65
N GLU A 30 11.54 -7.86 -7.81
CA GLU A 30 11.69 -6.89 -6.72
C GLU A 30 10.34 -6.32 -6.24
N ARG A 31 9.27 -6.52 -7.01
CA ARG A 31 7.92 -6.02 -6.72
C ARG A 31 7.39 -6.47 -5.36
N ALA A 32 7.57 -7.75 -5.02
CA ALA A 32 7.12 -8.30 -3.72
C ALA A 32 7.80 -7.60 -2.54
N ARG A 33 9.09 -7.24 -2.69
CA ARG A 33 9.85 -6.52 -1.67
C ARG A 33 9.34 -5.07 -1.51
N ALA A 34 9.06 -4.39 -2.62
CA ALA A 34 8.49 -3.05 -2.60
C ALA A 34 7.11 -3.01 -1.91
N ILE A 35 6.25 -4.00 -2.19
CA ILE A 35 4.95 -4.13 -1.51
C ILE A 35 5.14 -4.38 -0.01
N ALA A 36 6.10 -5.23 0.38
CA ALA A 36 6.40 -5.48 1.79
C ALA A 36 6.84 -4.21 2.54
N TYR A 37 7.68 -3.38 1.91
CA TYR A 37 8.06 -2.08 2.48
C TYR A 37 6.87 -1.12 2.59
N PHE A 38 5.98 -1.08 1.60
CA PHE A 38 4.76 -0.28 1.68
C PHE A 38 3.88 -0.73 2.85
N GLN A 39 3.70 -2.04 3.05
CA GLN A 39 2.91 -2.57 4.16
C GLN A 39 3.52 -2.26 5.53
N MET A 40 4.85 -2.14 5.62
CA MET A 40 5.53 -1.76 6.87
C MET A 40 5.12 -0.36 7.34
N ASN A 41 4.77 0.54 6.41
CA ASN A 41 4.30 1.88 6.75
C ASN A 41 3.07 1.86 7.66
N LEU A 42 2.12 0.92 7.47
CA LEU A 42 0.92 0.85 8.31
C LEU A 42 1.26 0.63 9.79
N ALA A 43 2.23 -0.25 10.07
CA ALA A 43 2.69 -0.51 11.43
C ALA A 43 3.39 0.72 12.02
N VAL A 44 4.29 1.35 11.26
CA VAL A 44 5.01 2.55 11.70
C VAL A 44 4.06 3.70 11.98
N ALA A 45 3.09 3.95 11.10
CA ALA A 45 2.08 4.99 11.28
C ALA A 45 1.27 4.76 12.56
N SER A 46 0.88 3.52 12.86
CA SER A 46 0.11 3.21 14.08
C SER A 46 0.88 3.51 15.37
N ILE A 47 2.19 3.25 15.38
CA ILE A 47 3.06 3.51 16.54
C ILE A 47 3.20 5.01 16.80
N ILE A 48 3.26 5.81 15.74
CA ILE A 48 3.45 7.27 15.83
C ILE A 48 2.12 7.98 16.15
N THR A 49 1.03 7.58 15.48
CA THR A 49 -0.27 8.27 15.56
C THR A 49 -0.87 8.22 16.96
N GLY A 50 -0.71 7.11 17.69
CA GLY A 50 -1.25 6.96 19.05
C GLY A 50 -0.73 8.04 20.02
N PRO A 51 0.58 8.09 20.31
CA PRO A 51 1.18 9.11 21.17
C PRO A 51 0.98 10.54 20.64
N LEU A 52 1.10 10.74 19.32
CA LEU A 52 0.93 12.05 18.68
C LEU A 52 -0.48 12.61 18.93
N SER A 53 -1.52 11.79 18.71
CA SER A 53 -2.91 12.20 18.93
C SER A 53 -3.23 12.46 20.40
N GLY A 54 -2.71 11.62 21.31
CA GLY A 54 -2.88 11.83 22.76
C GLY A 54 -2.30 13.15 23.25
N TRP A 55 -1.07 13.47 22.83
CA TRP A 55 -0.41 14.71 23.20
C TRP A 55 -1.10 15.96 22.64
N LEU A 56 -1.62 15.88 21.40
CA LEU A 56 -2.35 16.98 20.76
C LEU A 56 -3.69 17.26 21.47
N ILE A 57 -4.42 16.22 21.88
CA ILE A 57 -5.68 16.37 22.61
C ILE A 57 -5.46 17.02 23.97
N GLU A 58 -4.42 16.62 24.71
CA GLU A 58 -4.10 17.17 26.03
C GLU A 58 -3.75 18.66 25.96
N THR A 59 -3.03 19.08 24.91
CA THR A 59 -2.51 20.45 24.79
C THR A 59 -3.50 21.42 24.14
N TYR A 60 -4.19 21.01 23.07
CA TYR A 60 -4.99 21.90 22.22
C TYR A 60 -6.47 21.49 22.10
N GLY A 61 -6.84 20.34 22.66
CA GLY A 61 -8.19 19.78 22.55
C GLY A 61 -8.46 19.08 21.22
N TRP A 62 -9.59 18.37 21.17
CA TRP A 62 -9.93 17.48 20.04
C TRP A 62 -10.17 18.21 18.71
N ARG A 63 -10.63 19.46 18.74
CA ARG A 63 -11.01 20.19 17.51
C ARG A 63 -9.79 20.66 16.74
N GLU A 64 -8.80 21.21 17.45
CA GLU A 64 -7.56 21.69 16.85
C GLU A 64 -6.67 20.52 16.42
N MET A 65 -6.76 19.36 17.09
CA MET A 65 -6.09 18.13 16.66
C MET A 65 -6.45 17.78 15.20
N PHE A 66 -7.73 17.73 14.86
CA PHE A 66 -8.18 17.42 13.49
C PHE A 66 -7.71 18.47 12.47
N ILE A 67 -7.65 19.74 12.86
CA ILE A 67 -7.20 20.83 11.99
C ILE A 67 -5.70 20.70 11.71
N ILE A 68 -4.89 20.46 12.74
CA ILE A 68 -3.43 20.28 12.62
C ILE A 68 -3.10 19.03 11.81
N GLU A 69 -3.77 17.91 12.08
CA GLU A 69 -3.54 16.65 11.37
C GLU A 69 -3.98 16.73 9.89
N GLY A 70 -5.09 17.43 9.62
CA GLY A 70 -5.51 17.74 8.25
C GLY A 70 -4.53 18.65 7.52
N LEU A 71 -4.05 19.71 8.18
CA LEU A 71 -3.04 20.63 7.61
C LEU A 71 -1.71 19.93 7.33
N LEU A 72 -1.26 19.07 8.24
CA LEU A 72 -0.04 18.27 8.06
C LEU A 72 -0.17 17.36 6.83
N SER A 73 -1.32 16.69 6.70
CA SER A 73 -1.63 15.81 5.57
C SER A 73 -1.67 16.57 4.24
N LEU A 74 -2.28 17.77 4.22
CA LEU A 74 -2.27 18.65 3.04
C LEU A 74 -0.86 19.14 2.70
N GLY A 75 -0.06 19.51 3.71
CA GLY A 75 1.33 19.91 3.51
C GLY A 75 2.17 18.81 2.86
N LEU A 76 2.03 17.57 3.34
CA LEU A 76 2.67 16.40 2.74
C LEU A 76 2.18 16.15 1.31
N LEU A 77 0.90 16.36 1.02
CA LEU A 77 0.37 16.26 -0.34
C LEU A 77 1.04 17.25 -1.29
N PHE A 78 1.23 18.51 -0.88
CA PHE A 78 1.93 19.51 -1.70
C PHE A 78 3.39 19.14 -1.98
N VAL A 79 4.08 18.52 -1.01
CA VAL A 79 5.45 18.01 -1.20
C VAL A 79 5.47 16.77 -2.09
N TRP A 80 4.43 15.93 -2.02
CA TRP A 80 4.31 14.71 -2.81
C TRP A 80 4.04 14.98 -4.29
N LEU A 81 3.21 15.98 -4.62
CA LEU A 81 2.84 16.33 -6.01
C LEU A 81 4.02 16.51 -6.99
N PRO A 82 5.11 17.22 -6.65
CA PRO A 82 6.28 17.33 -7.53
C PRO A 82 7.19 16.09 -7.51
N LEU A 83 7.08 15.23 -6.50
CA LEU A 83 7.93 14.05 -6.34
C LEU A 83 7.37 12.82 -7.06
N VAL A 84 6.04 12.73 -7.14
CA VAL A 84 5.35 11.62 -7.81
C VAL A 84 5.51 11.75 -9.32
N SER A 85 6.05 10.70 -9.94
CA SER A 85 6.17 10.59 -11.39
C SER A 85 5.61 9.22 -11.78
N ASP A 86 4.56 9.20 -12.61
CA ASP A 86 3.86 7.95 -12.97
C ASP A 86 4.75 6.94 -13.69
N HIS A 87 5.82 7.42 -14.30
CA HIS A 87 6.80 6.60 -14.97
C HIS A 87 8.23 6.97 -14.58
N PRO A 88 9.14 5.98 -14.53
CA PRO A 88 10.56 6.24 -14.28
C PRO A 88 11.16 7.20 -15.32
N HIS A 89 10.57 7.29 -16.53
CA HIS A 89 10.97 8.24 -17.56
C HIS A 89 10.57 9.72 -17.28
N GLN A 90 9.80 10.00 -16.23
CA GLN A 90 9.39 11.37 -15.90
C GLN A 90 10.05 11.88 -14.61
N ALA A 91 10.70 10.98 -13.87
CA ALA A 91 11.42 11.31 -12.66
C ALA A 91 12.64 12.17 -12.96
N LYS A 92 12.49 13.49 -12.77
CA LYS A 92 13.57 14.48 -12.95
C LYS A 92 14.58 14.47 -11.80
N TRP A 93 14.25 13.80 -10.69
CA TRP A 93 15.09 13.68 -9.50
C TRP A 93 16.07 12.49 -9.57
N LEU A 94 15.95 11.61 -10.58
CA LEU A 94 16.76 10.41 -10.73
C LEU A 94 17.90 10.63 -11.74
N ASP A 95 19.07 10.05 -11.47
CA ASP A 95 20.22 10.14 -12.37
C ASP A 95 19.89 9.51 -13.75
N PRO A 96 20.28 10.15 -14.88
CA PRO A 96 20.00 9.62 -16.21
C PRO A 96 20.49 8.20 -16.45
N LYS A 97 21.59 7.78 -15.80
CA LYS A 97 22.16 6.43 -15.95
C LYS A 97 21.32 5.38 -15.22
N GLU A 98 20.89 5.67 -14.00
CA GLU A 98 20.03 4.76 -13.22
C GLU A 98 18.67 4.60 -13.88
N ARG A 99 18.11 5.69 -14.38
CA ARG A 99 16.86 5.69 -15.12
C ARG A 99 16.91 4.80 -16.37
N ALA A 100 17.97 4.89 -17.17
CA ALA A 100 18.14 4.07 -18.36
C ALA A 100 18.29 2.58 -18.00
N TRP A 101 18.97 2.27 -16.88
CA TRP A 101 19.10 0.90 -16.39
C TRP A 101 17.75 0.30 -15.95
N ILE A 102 16.94 1.05 -15.20
CA ILE A 102 15.59 0.63 -14.78
C ILE A 102 14.71 0.38 -16.00
N GLU A 103 14.72 1.27 -16.99
CA GLU A 103 13.92 1.15 -18.21
C GLU A 103 14.29 -0.10 -19.01
N GLN A 104 15.59 -0.39 -19.18
CA GLN A 104 16.05 -1.61 -19.85
C GLN A 104 15.60 -2.88 -19.10
N LYS A 105 15.70 -2.89 -17.77
CA LYS A 105 15.30 -4.04 -16.94
C LYS A 105 13.78 -4.27 -16.99
N LEU A 106 12.99 -3.20 -16.96
CA LEU A 106 11.53 -3.25 -17.11
C LEU A 106 11.09 -3.72 -18.50
N LEU A 107 11.78 -3.29 -19.57
CA LEU A 107 11.49 -3.75 -20.94
C LEU A 107 11.80 -5.25 -21.10
N ALA A 108 12.92 -5.72 -20.54
CA ALA A 108 13.26 -7.14 -20.54
C ALA A 108 12.22 -7.99 -19.80
N ASP A 109 11.78 -7.55 -18.61
CA ASP A 109 10.75 -8.23 -17.82
C ASP A 109 9.38 -8.24 -18.53
N ARG A 110 9.00 -7.12 -19.18
CA ARG A 110 7.78 -7.05 -19.99
C ARG A 110 7.83 -8.02 -21.18
N ALA A 111 8.97 -8.13 -21.87
CA ALA A 111 9.14 -9.06 -22.99
C ALA A 111 9.00 -10.54 -22.56
N LEU A 112 9.49 -10.89 -21.35
CA LEU A 112 9.31 -12.22 -20.77
C LEU A 112 7.85 -12.49 -20.34
N SER A 113 7.12 -11.44 -19.96
CA SER A 113 5.75 -11.53 -19.42
C SER A 113 4.66 -11.69 -20.50
N ILE A 114 4.94 -11.39 -21.78
CA ILE A 114 3.95 -11.48 -22.89
C ILE A 114 3.43 -12.91 -23.09
N GLY A 115 4.11 -13.94 -22.57
CA GLY A 115 3.62 -15.33 -22.59
C GLY A 115 2.51 -15.66 -21.58
N GLY A 116 2.24 -14.81 -20.58
CA GLY A 116 1.32 -15.11 -19.46
C GLY A 116 0.07 -14.22 -19.34
N GLU A 117 0.02 -13.12 -20.07
CA GLU A 117 -0.99 -12.05 -19.87
C GLU A 117 -2.29 -12.22 -20.69
N GLN A 118 -2.51 -13.40 -21.28
CA GLN A 118 -3.85 -13.84 -21.75
C GLN A 118 -4.53 -14.76 -20.72
N SER A 119 -4.23 -14.62 -19.43
CA SER A 119 -5.08 -15.22 -18.38
C SER A 119 -6.41 -14.47 -18.32
N SER A 120 -7.27 -14.89 -19.24
CA SER A 120 -8.65 -14.53 -19.41
C SER A 120 -9.34 -14.36 -18.05
N ILE A 121 -9.99 -13.21 -17.87
CA ILE A 121 -10.97 -12.92 -16.82
C ILE A 121 -11.96 -14.08 -16.57
N ARG A 122 -12.21 -14.92 -17.58
CA ARG A 122 -13.02 -16.15 -17.48
C ARG A 122 -12.32 -17.32 -16.75
N GLY A 123 -11.00 -17.38 -16.75
CA GLY A 123 -10.18 -18.37 -16.01
C GLY A 123 -10.08 -18.05 -14.52
N VAL A 124 -9.92 -16.76 -14.16
CA VAL A 124 -9.89 -16.30 -12.77
C VAL A 124 -11.25 -16.49 -12.09
N LEU A 125 -12.35 -16.24 -12.80
CA LEU A 125 -13.70 -16.53 -12.31
C LEU A 125 -13.98 -18.04 -12.14
N LYS A 126 -13.28 -18.90 -12.90
CA LYS A 126 -13.38 -20.36 -12.75
C LYS A 126 -12.54 -20.91 -11.59
N ALA A 127 -11.55 -20.13 -11.14
CA ALA A 127 -10.73 -20.42 -9.96
C ALA A 127 -11.40 -19.97 -8.63
N SER A 128 -12.74 -19.94 -8.59
CA SER A 128 -13.55 -19.72 -7.40
C SER A 128 -13.48 -20.85 -6.36
N THR A 129 -12.45 -21.71 -6.41
CA THR A 129 -12.02 -22.57 -5.28
C THR A 129 -11.23 -21.76 -4.23
N CYS A 130 -11.30 -20.43 -4.28
CA CYS A 130 -10.87 -19.49 -3.24
C CYS A 130 -11.75 -19.53 -1.97
N GLY A 131 -12.36 -20.68 -1.65
CA GLY A 131 -12.95 -20.93 -0.32
C GLY A 131 -11.90 -21.47 0.66
N SER A 132 -10.97 -22.30 0.19
CA SER A 132 -10.05 -23.02 1.06
C SER A 132 -8.92 -22.16 1.64
N LEU A 133 -8.44 -21.13 0.93
CA LEU A 133 -7.35 -20.28 1.42
C LEU A 133 -7.81 -19.29 2.50
N SER A 134 -9.03 -18.77 2.41
CA SER A 134 -9.58 -17.88 3.45
C SER A 134 -9.80 -18.62 4.77
N VAL A 135 -10.15 -19.92 4.72
CA VAL A 135 -10.26 -20.78 5.91
C VAL A 135 -8.89 -21.01 6.54
N SER A 136 -7.85 -21.31 5.75
CA SER A 136 -6.50 -21.52 6.29
C SER A 136 -5.89 -20.29 6.96
N ILE A 137 -6.12 -19.08 6.43
CA ILE A 137 -5.63 -17.84 7.05
C ILE A 137 -6.40 -17.52 8.33
N SER A 138 -7.72 -17.77 8.36
CA SER A 138 -8.53 -17.62 9.59
C SER A 138 -8.11 -18.62 10.67
N SER A 139 -7.83 -19.87 10.31
CA SER A 139 -7.37 -20.91 11.25
C SER A 139 -6.00 -20.62 11.84
N TYR A 140 -5.05 -20.11 11.04
CA TYR A 140 -3.73 -19.71 11.56
C TYR A 140 -3.81 -18.54 12.55
N ARG A 141 -4.69 -17.56 12.30
CA ARG A 141 -4.89 -16.41 13.18
C ARG A 141 -5.49 -16.83 14.53
N SER A 142 -6.48 -17.73 14.51
CA SER A 142 -7.08 -18.29 15.74
C SER A 142 -6.10 -19.14 16.55
N ALA A 143 -5.23 -19.94 15.91
CA ALA A 143 -4.22 -20.74 16.60
C ALA A 143 -3.16 -19.87 17.30
N SER A 144 -2.75 -18.75 16.70
CA SER A 144 -1.78 -17.84 17.30
C SER A 144 -2.33 -17.02 18.48
N MET A 145 -3.64 -16.76 18.52
CA MET A 145 -4.30 -16.08 19.63
C MET A 145 -4.47 -17.00 20.86
N ALA A 146 -4.82 -18.27 20.65
CA ALA A 146 -4.97 -19.24 21.76
C ALA A 146 -3.66 -19.45 22.54
N SER A 147 -2.50 -19.43 21.86
CA SER A 147 -1.19 -19.56 22.50
C SER A 147 -0.79 -18.37 23.38
N ARG A 148 -1.41 -17.18 23.21
CA ARG A 148 -1.10 -15.98 24.03
C ARG A 148 -1.98 -15.83 25.27
N TYR A 149 -3.15 -16.48 25.33
CA TYR A 149 -4.07 -16.40 26.48
C TYR A 149 -4.04 -17.64 27.39
N GLY A 150 -3.35 -18.73 27.00
CA GLY A 150 -3.27 -19.98 27.78
C GLY A 150 -2.18 -20.03 28.86
N CYS A 151 -1.54 -18.91 29.19
CA CYS A 151 -0.49 -18.84 30.23
C CYS A 151 -0.77 -17.72 31.26
N GLN A 152 -2.04 -17.57 31.64
CA GLN A 152 -2.48 -16.77 32.79
C GLN A 152 -3.72 -17.38 33.45
N ILE A 153 -3.64 -18.63 33.90
CA ILE A 153 -4.37 -19.14 35.08
C ILE A 153 -3.53 -20.23 35.72
#